data_AF-A0A7S4E0V0-F1
#
_entry.id   AF-A0A7S4E0V0-F1
#
_cell.length_a   1.000
_cell.length_b   1.000
_cell.length_c   1.000
_cell.angle_alpha   90.00
_cell.angle_beta   90.00
_cell.angle_gamma   90.00
#
_symmetry.space_group_name_H-M   'P 1'
#
loop_
_entity.id
_entity.type
_entity.pdbx_description
1 polymer ?
#
loop_
_entity_poly.entity_id
_entity_poly.type
_entity_poly.pdbx_seq_one_letter_code
_entity_poly.pdbx_strand_id
1 'polypeptide(L)'
;PMSKTLVTLIDEGMITEQQDFKKRARIIVDETKNELDLQSARKIWAFGIEDAKANLIIDMTKGVAYLNEIKDSVKTAFQQACCAGVLCGEAVRGMIVEVNDV
;
A
#
# COMPACT_ATOMS: atom_id res chain seq x y z
N PRO A 1 2.80 -10.65 3.16
CA PRO A 1 1.79 -11.08 2.16
C PRO A 1 0.42 -10.54 2.55
N MET A 2 -0.27 -9.90 1.62
CA MET A 2 -1.59 -9.31 1.87
C MET A 2 -2.66 -10.40 1.99
N SER A 3 -3.60 -10.24 2.91
CA SER A 3 -4.75 -11.14 3.01
C SER A 3 -5.65 -11.03 1.80
N LYS A 4 -6.33 -12.13 1.48
CA LYS A 4 -7.32 -12.16 0.41
C LYS A 4 -8.46 -11.17 0.66
N THR A 5 -8.83 -10.98 1.93
CA THR A 5 -9.87 -10.02 2.33
C THR A 5 -9.49 -8.60 1.91
N LEU A 6 -8.26 -8.17 2.22
CA LEU A 6 -7.80 -6.84 1.86
C LEU A 6 -7.71 -6.64 0.34
N VAL A 7 -7.25 -7.68 -0.39
CA VAL A 7 -7.25 -7.66 -1.86
C VAL A 7 -8.66 -7.47 -2.41
N THR A 8 -9.64 -8.24 -1.95
CA THR A 8 -11.04 -8.15 -2.40
C THR A 8 -11.64 -6.78 -2.10
N LEU A 9 -11.40 -6.21 -0.91
CA LEU A 9 -11.93 -4.88 -0.55
C LEU A 9 -11.37 -3.75 -1.43
N ILE A 10 -10.11 -3.88 -1.89
CA ILE A 10 -9.51 -2.95 -2.84
C ILE A 10 -10.14 -3.13 -4.23
N ASP A 11 -10.34 -4.37 -4.67
CA ASP A 11 -10.93 -4.69 -5.97
C ASP A 11 -12.41 -4.25 -6.08
N GLU A 12 -13.16 -4.38 -5.00
CA GLU A 12 -14.56 -3.91 -4.90
C GLU A 12 -14.67 -2.39 -4.75
N GLY A 13 -13.55 -1.68 -4.57
CA GLY A 13 -13.52 -0.23 -4.40
C GLY A 13 -14.01 0.25 -3.03
N MET A 14 -14.12 -0.64 -2.04
CA MET A 14 -14.42 -0.27 -0.64
C MET A 14 -13.25 0.48 0.00
N ILE A 15 -12.02 0.15 -0.40
CA ILE A 15 -10.79 0.84 -0.01
C ILE A 15 -10.20 1.51 -1.25
N THR A 16 -10.02 2.84 -1.22
CA THR A 16 -9.42 3.58 -2.34
C THR A 16 -8.38 4.60 -1.88
N GLU A 17 -7.53 5.02 -2.82
CA GLU A 17 -6.52 6.03 -2.56
C GLU A 17 -7.14 7.40 -2.24
N GLN A 18 -8.31 7.73 -2.82
CA GLN A 18 -8.96 9.05 -2.65
C GLN A 18 -9.65 9.23 -1.29
N GLN A 19 -9.86 8.15 -0.53
CA GLN A 19 -10.49 8.23 0.79
C GLN A 19 -9.59 8.94 1.81
N ASP A 20 -10.22 9.60 2.80
CA ASP A 20 -9.52 10.13 3.96
C ASP A 20 -8.76 9.00 4.68
N PHE A 21 -7.48 9.22 4.94
CA PHE A 21 -6.58 8.22 5.49
C PHE A 21 -6.99 7.69 6.87
N LYS A 22 -7.71 8.49 7.69
CA LYS A 22 -8.19 8.03 9.01
C LYS A 22 -9.38 7.10 8.86
N LYS A 23 -10.32 7.44 7.97
CA LYS A 23 -11.47 6.57 7.66
C LYS A 23 -11.01 5.27 7.01
N ARG A 24 -10.15 5.36 6.00
CA ARG A 24 -9.55 4.21 5.32
C ARG A 24 -8.83 3.28 6.28
N ALA A 25 -8.02 3.83 7.18
CA ALA A 25 -7.32 3.03 8.19
C ALA A 25 -8.27 2.27 9.11
N ARG A 26 -9.42 2.85 9.49
CA ARG A 26 -10.42 2.13 10.30
C ARG A 26 -11.05 0.98 9.52
N ILE A 27 -11.49 1.23 8.29
CA ILE A 27 -12.07 0.18 7.41
C ILE A 27 -11.08 -0.97 7.24
N ILE A 28 -9.81 -0.67 6.97
CA ILE A 28 -8.77 -1.70 6.86
C ILE A 28 -8.68 -2.53 8.14
N VAL A 29 -8.56 -1.90 9.31
CA VAL A 29 -8.42 -2.62 10.59
C VAL A 29 -9.65 -3.47 10.89
N ASP A 30 -10.85 -2.87 10.76
CA ASP A 30 -12.12 -3.50 11.12
C ASP A 30 -12.45 -4.69 10.21
N GLU A 31 -12.25 -4.55 8.90
CA GLU A 31 -12.61 -5.58 7.91
C GLU A 31 -11.54 -6.68 7.77
N THR A 32 -10.26 -6.37 8.00
CA THR A 32 -9.16 -7.35 7.88
C THR A 32 -8.83 -8.07 9.19
N LYS A 33 -9.56 -7.79 10.28
CA LYS A 33 -9.29 -8.31 11.63
C LYS A 33 -7.87 -7.98 12.11
N ASN A 34 -7.48 -6.70 11.98
CA ASN A 34 -6.19 -6.16 12.41
C ASN A 34 -4.96 -6.76 11.71
N GLU A 35 -5.06 -7.09 10.42
CA GLU A 35 -3.87 -7.49 9.63
C GLU A 35 -2.83 -6.35 9.59
N LEU A 36 -3.31 -5.12 9.44
CA LEU A 36 -2.53 -3.90 9.62
C LEU A 36 -3.00 -3.21 10.90
N ASP A 37 -2.07 -2.65 11.67
CA ASP A 37 -2.42 -1.79 12.78
C ASP A 37 -2.85 -0.39 12.29
N LEU A 38 -3.59 0.32 13.14
CA LEU A 38 -4.16 1.62 12.81
C LEU A 38 -3.09 2.67 12.46
N GLN A 39 -1.87 2.57 13.02
CA GLN A 39 -0.81 3.54 12.73
C GLN A 39 -0.20 3.27 11.36
N SER A 40 0.13 2.01 11.05
CA SER A 40 0.66 1.62 9.75
C SER A 40 -0.36 1.87 8.62
N ALA A 41 -1.63 1.56 8.85
CA ALA A 41 -2.69 1.81 7.87
C ALA A 41 -2.88 3.30 7.54
N ARG A 42 -2.53 4.22 8.46
CA ARG A 42 -2.53 5.67 8.20
C ARG A 42 -1.31 6.15 7.41
N LYS A 43 -0.23 5.37 7.42
CA LYS A 43 1.05 5.68 6.76
C LYS A 43 1.19 5.02 5.38
N ILE A 44 0.10 4.51 4.82
CA ILE A 44 0.06 4.05 3.41
C ILE A 44 0.40 5.24 2.51
N TRP A 45 1.43 5.09 1.69
CA TRP A 45 1.88 6.12 0.74
C TRP A 45 1.11 6.07 -0.56
N ALA A 46 0.97 4.88 -1.15
CA ALA A 46 0.29 4.67 -2.41
C ALA A 46 -0.24 3.25 -2.52
N PHE A 47 -1.21 3.10 -3.41
CA PHE A 47 -1.66 1.83 -3.94
C PHE A 47 -0.95 1.57 -5.27
N GLY A 48 -0.94 0.31 -5.72
CA GLY A 48 -0.59 0.01 -7.11
C GLY A 48 -1.61 0.60 -8.09
N ILE A 49 -1.33 0.51 -9.39
CA ILE A 49 -2.19 1.05 -10.46
C ILE A 49 -2.66 -0.06 -11.40
N GLU A 50 -3.67 0.26 -12.23
CA GLU A 50 -4.18 -0.61 -13.30
C GLU A 50 -4.50 -2.04 -12.83
N ASP A 51 -3.84 -3.04 -13.41
CA ASP A 51 -4.02 -4.46 -13.09
C ASP A 51 -3.32 -4.89 -11.79
N ALA A 52 -2.47 -4.02 -11.24
CA ALA A 52 -1.69 -4.22 -10.02
C ALA A 52 -2.20 -3.37 -8.83
N LYS A 53 -3.48 -2.95 -8.83
CA LYS A 53 -4.07 -2.08 -7.78
C LYS A 53 -4.00 -2.65 -6.36
N ALA A 54 -4.15 -3.96 -6.21
CA ALA A 54 -4.15 -4.64 -4.91
C ALA A 54 -2.73 -4.86 -4.36
N ASN A 55 -1.94 -3.78 -4.30
CA ASN A 55 -0.62 -3.70 -3.67
C ASN A 55 -0.49 -2.41 -2.87
N LEU A 56 0.26 -2.43 -1.77
CA LEU A 56 0.45 -1.29 -0.88
C LEU A 56 1.93 -1.03 -0.60
N ILE A 57 2.28 0.23 -0.43
CA ILE A 57 3.54 0.65 0.17
C ILE A 57 3.28 1.52 1.42
N ILE A 58 3.94 1.16 2.52
CA ILE A 58 3.72 1.70 3.87
C ILE A 58 5.03 2.22 4.43
N ASP A 59 5.00 3.39 5.07
CA ASP A 59 6.12 3.91 5.84
C ASP A 59 6.09 3.41 7.29
N MET A 60 7.14 2.68 7.67
CA MET A 60 7.37 2.15 9.01
C MET A 60 8.59 2.76 9.69
N THR A 61 9.22 3.75 9.06
CA THR A 61 10.42 4.41 9.58
C THR A 61 10.14 5.21 10.85
N LYS A 62 11.19 5.45 11.63
CA LYS A 62 11.15 6.23 12.89
C LYS A 62 12.31 7.22 12.94
N GLY A 63 12.01 8.51 13.06
CA GLY A 63 13.03 9.54 13.28
C GLY A 63 13.86 9.92 12.05
N VAL A 64 13.40 9.60 10.84
CA VAL A 64 14.10 9.93 9.58
C VAL A 64 13.73 11.34 9.12
N ALA A 65 14.74 12.19 8.95
CA ALA A 65 14.58 13.52 8.36
C ALA A 65 14.47 13.42 6.83
N TYR A 66 13.82 14.40 6.19
CA TYR A 66 13.73 14.51 4.73
C TYR A 66 13.02 13.36 3.99
N LEU A 67 12.37 12.43 4.69
CA LEU A 67 11.65 11.30 4.09
C LEU A 67 10.59 11.71 3.04
N ASN A 68 10.00 12.90 3.22
CA ASN A 68 9.02 13.43 2.29
C ASN A 68 9.62 13.79 0.92
N GLU A 69 10.93 13.99 0.81
CA GLU A 69 11.60 14.32 -0.47
C GLU A 69 11.66 13.12 -1.41
N ILE A 70 11.82 11.91 -0.88
CA ILE A 70 11.88 10.68 -1.68
C ILE A 70 10.50 10.08 -1.94
N LYS A 71 9.49 10.52 -1.19
CA LYS A 71 8.16 9.89 -1.15
C LYS A 71 7.54 9.77 -2.54
N ASP A 72 7.52 10.85 -3.31
CA ASP A 72 6.87 10.83 -4.64
C ASP A 72 7.63 9.96 -5.64
N SER A 73 8.97 10.01 -5.61
CA SER A 73 9.83 9.15 -6.42
C SER A 73 9.59 7.66 -6.12
N VAL A 74 9.51 7.30 -4.83
CA VAL A 74 9.27 5.92 -4.39
C VAL A 74 7.87 5.45 -4.80
N LYS A 75 6.85 6.29 -4.71
CA LYS A 75 5.49 5.94 -5.17
C LYS A 75 5.46 5.60 -6.66
N THR A 76 6.05 6.44 -7.50
CA THR A 76 6.05 6.22 -8.95
C THR A 76 6.82 4.95 -9.31
N ALA A 77 8.00 4.76 -8.71
CA ALA A 77 8.80 3.55 -8.92
C ALA A 77 8.04 2.28 -8.48
N PHE A 78 7.38 2.34 -7.31
CA PHE A 78 6.56 1.23 -6.80
C PHE A 78 5.43 0.86 -7.77
N GLN A 79 4.68 1.84 -8.26
CA GLN A 79 3.57 1.61 -9.18
C GLN A 79 4.05 0.97 -10.49
N GLN A 80 5.14 1.49 -11.08
CA GLN A 80 5.73 0.94 -12.30
C GLN A 80 6.25 -0.49 -12.09
N ALA A 81 6.96 -0.74 -10.98
CA ALA A 81 7.50 -2.05 -10.66
C ALA A 81 6.38 -3.09 -10.45
N CYS A 82 5.27 -2.71 -9.81
CA CYS A 82 4.13 -3.60 -9.60
C CYS A 82 3.43 -3.97 -10.91
N CYS A 83 3.32 -3.03 -11.86
CA CYS A 83 2.76 -3.33 -13.19
C CYS A 83 3.69 -4.19 -14.04
N ALA A 84 4.99 -3.90 -14.01
CA ALA A 84 5.97 -4.60 -14.84
C ALA A 84 6.20 -6.04 -14.36
N GLY A 85 6.26 -6.31 -13.05
CA GLY A 85 6.50 -7.64 -12.53
C GLY A 85 7.93 -8.15 -12.76
N VAL A 86 8.66 -8.44 -11.68
CA VAL A 86 10.10 -8.75 -11.75
C VAL A 86 10.38 -10.16 -12.31
N LEU A 87 9.43 -11.10 -12.20
CA LEU A 87 9.66 -12.50 -12.58
C LEU A 87 9.31 -12.78 -14.05
N CYS A 88 8.05 -12.54 -14.42
CA CYS A 88 7.50 -12.94 -15.72
C CYS A 88 7.03 -11.77 -16.58
N GLY A 89 7.25 -10.52 -16.15
CA GLY A 89 6.71 -9.37 -16.88
C GLY A 89 5.20 -9.15 -16.65
N GLU A 90 4.64 -9.67 -15.55
CA GLU A 90 3.20 -9.64 -15.26
C GLU A 90 2.88 -8.89 -13.96
N ALA A 91 1.71 -8.26 -13.93
CA ALA A 91 1.24 -7.48 -12.80
C ALA A 91 1.28 -8.28 -11.48
N VAL A 92 1.97 -7.72 -10.49
CA VAL A 92 2.06 -8.27 -9.13
C VAL A 92 0.74 -8.05 -8.41
N ARG A 93 0.35 -8.96 -7.49
CA ARG A 93 -0.86 -8.81 -6.68
C ARG A 93 -0.65 -9.31 -5.25
N GLY A 94 -1.29 -8.64 -4.29
CA GLY A 94 -1.28 -9.05 -2.88
C GLY A 94 0.02 -8.76 -2.15
N MET A 95 0.76 -7.73 -2.56
CA MET A 95 2.02 -7.34 -1.95
C MET A 95 1.84 -6.14 -1.01
N ILE A 96 2.48 -6.21 0.17
CA ILE A 96 2.67 -5.08 1.07
C ILE A 96 4.18 -4.86 1.18
N VAL A 97 4.62 -3.65 0.84
CA VAL A 97 6.01 -3.22 0.96
C VAL A 97 6.12 -2.24 2.12
N GLU A 98 7.02 -2.53 3.05
CA GLU A 98 7.25 -1.71 4.24
C GLU A 98 8.61 -1.03 4.15
N VAL A 99 8.61 0.30 4.14
CA VAL A 99 9.83 1.11 4.22
C VAL A 99 10.22 1.18 5.69
N ASN A 100 11.23 0.41 6.08
CA ASN A 100 11.72 0.33 7.46
C ASN A 100 12.93 1.24 7.72
N ASP A 101 13.73 1.49 6.68
CA ASP A 101 14.95 2.28 6.75
C ASP A 101 15.21 3.01 5.42
N VAL A 102 16.07 4.04 5.46
CA VAL A 102 16.47 4.88 4.31
C VAL A 102 17.97 5.06 4.25
#